data_AF-A0A9X2D3E4-F1
#
_entry.id   AF-A0A9X2D3E4-F1
#
_cell.length_a   1.000
_cell.length_b   1.000
_cell.length_c   1.000
_cell.angle_alpha   90.00
_cell.angle_beta   90.00
_cell.angle_gamma   90.00
#
_symmetry.space_group_name_H-M   'P 1'
#
loop_
_entity.id
_entity.type
_entity.pdbx_description
1 polymer ?
#
loop_
_entity_poly.entity_id
_entity_poly.type
_entity_poly.pdbx_seq_one_letter_code
_entity_poly.pdbx_strand_id
1 'polypeptide(L)'
;MPKTKHKQATHATKKVNKKEMKEQAKNPEVKKDPAEAGAVKYLTDLKNSMVEKLAKAEKVKGLYQKHRIIQEVNGEYHDKMGKLSSVYNIGRVGHIKAVDDLVDEVRALYEEKILSVRDNLERELNQKNTHPQEEQQKAVAKKLAEGMKQAVEDEKFGEFQGYVGTPPITRENVDKIAEQLEKINKRDALENERKKEIQMQQDEAFAAKEQATEIASALIEGVAKQQVEQQDSAFAAKEQATEIASAILEEAQKREAVIKRVERILDNLALKIEGIGQHHPEARAQAVNLHNTLMKGLTTLEVELKSGQKSRKEATDDFKELCSATIMSVMPALEKDLGWGEYLKNMLKSIANVFIAGAQKLGSNATFFNTSSKSGQAVTETGQELQADEDETPDQNPAANI
;
A
#
# COMPACT_ATOMS: atom_id res chain seq x y z
N MET A 1 3.27 45.13 -55.15
CA MET A 1 2.81 43.73 -55.34
C MET A 1 4.01 42.83 -55.08
N PRO A 2 3.92 41.71 -54.34
CA PRO A 2 2.80 40.74 -54.31
C PRO A 2 2.16 40.54 -52.92
N LYS A 3 0.94 39.99 -52.93
CA LYS A 3 0.16 39.59 -51.75
C LYS A 3 0.43 38.12 -51.45
N THR A 4 1.08 37.81 -50.34
CA THR A 4 1.19 36.44 -49.83
C THR A 4 -0.04 36.11 -48.98
N LYS A 5 -0.89 35.23 -49.54
CA LYS A 5 -2.04 34.63 -48.86
C LYS A 5 -1.54 33.56 -47.90
N HIS A 6 -1.68 33.75 -46.60
CA HIS A 6 -1.64 32.66 -45.63
C HIS A 6 -3.07 32.15 -45.40
N LYS A 7 -3.40 31.06 -46.10
CA LYS A 7 -4.62 30.30 -45.88
C LYS A 7 -4.41 29.31 -44.74
N GLN A 8 -5.38 29.33 -43.85
CA GLN A 8 -5.66 28.43 -42.73
C GLN A 8 -5.45 26.95 -43.06
N ALA A 9 -4.78 26.24 -42.16
CA ALA A 9 -4.80 24.78 -42.05
C ALA A 9 -5.20 24.41 -40.61
N THR A 10 -6.50 24.42 -40.33
CA THR A 10 -7.09 23.92 -39.08
C THR A 10 -8.28 23.04 -39.40
N HIS A 11 -8.06 21.86 -39.99
CA HIS A 11 -9.07 20.78 -40.04
C HIS A 11 -8.42 19.44 -40.42
N ALA A 12 -7.67 18.83 -39.49
CA ALA A 12 -7.16 17.47 -39.71
C ALA A 12 -6.84 16.71 -38.41
N THR A 13 -7.72 16.72 -37.40
CA THR A 13 -7.55 15.84 -36.21
C THR A 13 -8.84 15.18 -35.72
N LYS A 14 -9.99 15.40 -36.38
CA LYS A 14 -11.29 14.91 -35.90
C LYS A 14 -11.83 13.64 -36.56
N LYS A 15 -11.05 12.97 -37.44
CA LYS A 15 -11.51 11.79 -38.22
C LYS A 15 -10.80 10.47 -37.93
N VAL A 16 -9.76 10.44 -37.09
CA VAL A 16 -9.02 9.19 -36.82
C VAL A 16 -9.69 8.33 -35.75
N ASN A 17 -10.35 8.92 -34.74
CA ASN A 17 -10.95 8.16 -33.62
C ASN A 17 -12.25 7.38 -33.91
N LYS A 18 -12.81 7.40 -35.13
CA LYS A 18 -14.09 6.69 -35.41
C LYS A 18 -13.91 5.34 -36.11
N LYS A 19 -12.72 5.05 -36.66
CA LYS A 19 -12.47 3.81 -37.41
C LYS A 19 -11.94 2.69 -36.51
N GLU A 20 -11.13 3.01 -35.49
CA GLU A 20 -10.61 2.02 -34.53
C GLU A 20 -11.63 1.51 -33.51
N MET A 21 -12.74 2.24 -33.27
CA MET A 21 -13.82 1.76 -32.39
C MET A 21 -14.74 0.72 -33.03
N LYS A 22 -14.66 0.45 -34.34
CA LYS A 22 -15.59 -0.47 -35.02
C LYS A 22 -15.05 -1.89 -35.23
N GLU A 23 -13.78 -2.14 -34.97
CA GLU A 23 -13.14 -3.43 -35.29
C GLU A 23 -12.95 -4.35 -34.08
N GLN A 24 -13.27 -3.91 -32.86
CA GLN A 24 -13.22 -4.74 -31.64
C GLN A 24 -14.57 -5.40 -31.28
N ALA A 25 -15.63 -5.23 -32.08
CA ALA A 25 -16.99 -5.68 -31.75
C ALA A 25 -17.32 -7.13 -32.17
N LYS A 26 -16.31 -7.98 -32.45
CA LYS A 26 -16.50 -9.41 -32.79
C LYS A 26 -15.56 -10.28 -31.97
N ASN A 27 -15.71 -10.27 -30.65
CA ASN A 27 -15.14 -11.30 -29.78
C ASN A 27 -16.25 -11.74 -28.80
N PRO A 28 -16.37 -13.04 -28.49
CA PRO A 28 -17.49 -13.57 -27.72
C PRO A 28 -17.48 -12.96 -26.31
N GLU A 29 -18.68 -12.66 -25.80
CA GLU A 29 -18.95 -12.09 -24.47
C GLU A 29 -18.27 -12.90 -23.36
N VAL A 30 -17.00 -12.60 -23.10
CA VAL A 30 -16.40 -12.81 -21.79
C VAL A 30 -17.12 -11.84 -20.88
N LYS A 31 -17.94 -12.35 -19.96
CA LYS A 31 -18.57 -11.57 -18.89
C LYS A 31 -17.45 -10.87 -18.11
N LYS A 32 -17.13 -9.63 -18.51
CA LYS A 32 -16.13 -8.81 -17.81
C LYS A 32 -16.59 -8.64 -16.38
N ASP A 33 -15.65 -8.82 -15.46
CA ASP A 33 -15.92 -8.64 -14.04
C ASP A 33 -16.49 -7.22 -13.84
N PRO A 34 -17.66 -7.05 -13.19
CA PRO A 34 -18.22 -5.74 -12.91
C PRO A 34 -17.23 -4.83 -12.15
N ALA A 35 -16.30 -5.40 -11.38
CA ALA A 35 -15.23 -4.64 -10.73
C ALA A 35 -14.23 -4.05 -11.73
N GLU A 36 -13.85 -4.82 -12.77
CA GLU A 36 -12.97 -4.35 -13.85
C GLU A 36 -13.60 -3.15 -14.57
N ALA A 37 -14.87 -3.30 -14.98
CA ALA A 37 -15.59 -2.26 -15.68
C ALA A 37 -15.71 -0.98 -14.84
N GLY A 38 -15.89 -1.12 -13.52
CA GLY A 38 -15.91 -0.01 -12.57
C GLY A 38 -14.58 0.73 -12.50
N ALA A 39 -13.47 0.02 -12.33
CA ALA A 39 -12.13 0.60 -12.20
C ALA A 39 -11.69 1.30 -13.50
N VAL A 40 -11.90 0.66 -14.65
CA VAL A 40 -11.59 1.24 -15.97
C VAL A 40 -12.35 2.54 -16.21
N LYS A 41 -13.66 2.55 -15.92
CA LYS A 41 -14.49 3.76 -16.04
C LYS A 41 -13.98 4.86 -15.11
N TYR A 42 -13.70 4.52 -13.86
CA TYR A 42 -13.23 5.47 -12.85
C TYR A 42 -11.91 6.16 -13.25
N LEU A 43 -10.92 5.39 -13.71
CA LEU A 43 -9.64 5.92 -14.19
C LEU A 43 -9.78 6.74 -15.47
N THR A 44 -10.64 6.30 -16.40
CA THR A 44 -10.93 7.03 -17.64
C THR A 44 -11.54 8.40 -17.33
N ASP A 45 -12.48 8.47 -16.39
CA ASP A 45 -13.12 9.72 -15.98
C ASP A 45 -12.12 10.67 -15.29
N LEU A 46 -11.22 10.14 -14.44
CA LEU A 46 -10.13 10.92 -13.85
C LEU A 46 -9.19 11.49 -14.92
N LYS A 47 -8.70 10.65 -15.83
CA LYS A 47 -7.81 11.07 -16.93
C LYS A 47 -8.45 12.20 -17.75
N ASN A 48 -9.71 12.04 -18.15
CA ASN A 48 -10.42 13.03 -18.94
C ASN A 48 -10.60 14.36 -18.18
N SER A 49 -10.95 14.31 -16.90
CA SER A 49 -11.06 15.49 -16.03
C SER A 49 -9.74 16.25 -15.95
N MET A 50 -8.62 15.54 -15.74
CA MET A 50 -7.29 16.14 -15.67
C MET A 50 -6.90 16.81 -17.00
N VAL A 51 -7.13 16.14 -18.13
CA VAL A 51 -6.87 16.69 -19.48
C VAL A 51 -7.70 17.96 -19.72
N GLU A 52 -8.98 17.95 -19.38
CA GLU A 52 -9.87 19.10 -19.59
C GLU A 52 -9.44 20.31 -18.76
N LYS A 53 -9.14 20.10 -17.47
CA LYS A 53 -8.67 21.15 -16.58
C LYS A 53 -7.31 21.70 -16.97
N LEU A 54 -6.38 20.85 -17.43
CA LEU A 54 -5.11 21.30 -18.00
C LEU A 54 -5.33 22.18 -19.23
N ALA A 55 -6.18 21.76 -20.17
CA ALA A 55 -6.52 22.56 -21.35
C ALA A 55 -7.21 23.89 -20.98
N LYS A 56 -7.94 23.93 -19.86
CA LYS A 56 -8.50 25.16 -19.31
C LYS A 56 -7.41 26.06 -18.72
N ALA A 57 -6.46 25.51 -17.97
CA ALA A 57 -5.33 26.25 -17.40
C ALA A 57 -4.49 26.90 -18.51
N GLU A 58 -4.27 26.22 -19.63
CA GLU A 58 -3.54 26.79 -20.78
C GLU A 58 -4.20 28.03 -21.38
N LYS A 59 -5.54 28.09 -21.39
CA LYS A 59 -6.32 29.21 -21.96
C LYS A 59 -6.42 30.42 -21.05
N VAL A 60 -6.22 30.24 -19.75
CA VAL A 60 -6.32 31.32 -18.75
C VAL A 60 -5.08 32.21 -18.84
N LYS A 61 -5.24 33.55 -18.77
CA LYS A 61 -4.09 34.48 -18.86
C LYS A 61 -3.46 34.80 -17.49
N GLY A 62 -4.22 34.70 -16.39
CA GLY A 62 -3.74 35.05 -15.06
C GLY A 62 -2.97 33.91 -14.37
N LEU A 63 -1.76 34.19 -13.87
CA LEU A 63 -0.91 33.18 -13.21
C LEU A 63 -1.55 32.57 -11.97
N TYR A 64 -2.18 33.38 -11.11
CA TYR A 64 -2.91 32.88 -9.94
C TYR A 64 -4.08 31.97 -10.31
N GLN A 65 -4.82 32.32 -11.36
CA GLN A 65 -5.95 31.51 -11.84
C GLN A 65 -5.45 30.19 -12.45
N LYS A 66 -4.32 30.21 -13.19
CA LYS A 66 -3.65 29.00 -13.65
C LYS A 66 -3.22 28.12 -12.48
N HIS A 67 -2.51 28.68 -11.50
CA HIS A 67 -2.01 27.96 -10.34
C HIS A 67 -3.14 27.31 -9.54
N ARG A 68 -4.26 28.02 -9.33
CA ARG A 68 -5.46 27.47 -8.70
C ARG A 68 -6.01 26.26 -9.45
N ILE A 69 -6.16 26.34 -10.78
CA ILE A 69 -6.64 25.20 -11.58
C ILE A 69 -5.69 24.01 -11.44
N ILE A 70 -4.37 24.24 -11.46
CA ILE A 70 -3.38 23.18 -11.29
C ILE A 70 -3.48 22.53 -9.90
N GLN A 71 -3.68 23.32 -8.83
CA GLN A 71 -3.94 22.77 -7.50
C GLN A 71 -5.23 21.94 -7.44
N GLU A 72 -6.30 22.38 -8.12
CA GLU A 72 -7.55 21.62 -8.21
C GLU A 72 -7.36 20.28 -8.94
N VAL A 73 -6.53 20.22 -9.98
CA VAL A 73 -6.18 18.96 -10.66
C VAL A 73 -5.34 18.07 -9.74
N ASN A 74 -4.37 18.65 -9.04
CA ASN A 74 -3.50 17.92 -8.12
C ASN A 74 -4.29 17.26 -6.98
N GLY A 75 -5.22 18.01 -6.37
CA GLY A 75 -6.09 17.48 -5.32
C GLY A 75 -7.00 16.35 -5.84
N GLU A 76 -7.56 16.50 -7.05
CA GLU A 76 -8.38 15.44 -7.64
C GLU A 76 -7.58 14.17 -7.95
N TYR A 77 -6.35 14.30 -8.45
CA TYR A 77 -5.46 13.16 -8.69
C TYR A 77 -5.21 12.39 -7.39
N HIS A 78 -4.75 13.06 -6.33
CA HIS A 78 -4.44 12.40 -5.07
C HIS A 78 -5.66 11.77 -4.40
N ASP A 79 -6.80 12.47 -4.36
CA ASP A 79 -8.04 11.92 -3.81
C ASP A 79 -8.49 10.68 -4.57
N LYS A 80 -8.52 10.75 -5.91
CA LYS A 80 -9.04 9.65 -6.72
C LYS A 80 -8.09 8.46 -6.79
N MET A 81 -6.78 8.69 -6.90
CA MET A 81 -5.78 7.62 -6.90
C MET A 81 -5.68 6.94 -5.52
N GLY A 82 -5.82 7.69 -4.42
CA GLY A 82 -5.89 7.10 -3.08
C GLY A 82 -7.08 6.15 -2.92
N LYS A 83 -8.26 6.56 -3.42
CA LYS A 83 -9.48 5.73 -3.44
C LYS A 83 -9.43 4.57 -4.42
N LEU A 84 -8.54 4.59 -5.41
CA LEU A 84 -8.43 3.49 -6.37
C LEU A 84 -8.13 2.16 -5.66
N SER A 85 -7.35 2.18 -4.57
CA SER A 85 -7.05 1.00 -3.75
C SER A 85 -8.28 0.33 -3.13
N SER A 86 -9.35 1.08 -2.84
CA SER A 86 -10.58 0.53 -2.25
C SER A 86 -11.54 -0.01 -3.31
N VAL A 87 -11.52 0.58 -4.52
CA VAL A 87 -12.34 0.15 -5.66
C VAL A 87 -11.69 -1.02 -6.39
N TYR A 88 -10.36 -1.00 -6.49
CA TYR A 88 -9.53 -2.02 -7.12
C TYR A 88 -8.80 -2.78 -6.03
N ASN A 89 -9.44 -3.86 -5.56
CA ASN A 89 -8.90 -4.72 -4.51
C ASN A 89 -7.79 -5.61 -5.12
N ILE A 90 -6.59 -5.03 -5.27
CA ILE A 90 -5.43 -5.60 -5.99
C ILE A 90 -5.11 -7.05 -5.57
N GLY A 91 -5.42 -7.42 -4.32
CA GLY A 91 -5.19 -8.77 -3.82
C GLY A 91 -6.24 -9.84 -4.19
N ARG A 92 -7.40 -9.44 -4.75
CA ARG A 92 -8.52 -10.38 -5.00
C ARG A 92 -8.85 -10.54 -6.48
N VAL A 93 -8.58 -9.52 -7.28
CA VAL A 93 -8.80 -9.52 -8.72
C VAL A 93 -7.41 -9.35 -9.32
N GLY A 94 -6.81 -10.45 -9.80
CA GLY A 94 -5.43 -10.43 -10.31
C GLY A 94 -5.21 -9.33 -11.35
N HIS A 95 -3.95 -8.93 -11.56
CA HIS A 95 -3.52 -7.86 -12.47
C HIS A 95 -4.36 -7.78 -13.75
N ILE A 96 -5.26 -6.81 -13.80
CA ILE A 96 -6.03 -6.52 -15.00
C ILE A 96 -5.22 -5.53 -15.82
N LYS A 97 -4.57 -6.03 -16.87
CA LYS A 97 -3.71 -5.24 -17.76
C LYS A 97 -4.33 -3.89 -18.18
N ALA A 98 -5.63 -3.87 -18.50
CA ALA A 98 -6.31 -2.63 -18.93
C ALA A 98 -6.39 -1.56 -17.83
N VAL A 99 -6.50 -1.97 -16.57
CA VAL A 99 -6.47 -1.05 -15.41
C VAL A 99 -5.05 -0.56 -15.18
N ASP A 100 -4.07 -1.45 -15.24
CA ASP A 100 -2.66 -1.14 -15.05
C ASP A 100 -2.16 -0.15 -16.13
N ASP A 101 -2.47 -0.40 -17.40
CA ASP A 101 -2.16 0.50 -18.53
C ASP A 101 -2.77 1.91 -18.30
N LEU A 102 -4.00 1.98 -17.79
CA LEU A 102 -4.66 3.26 -17.48
C LEU A 102 -4.02 3.99 -16.28
N VAL A 103 -3.61 3.25 -15.24
CA VAL A 103 -2.88 3.82 -14.10
C VAL A 103 -1.59 4.48 -14.57
N ASP A 104 -0.84 3.80 -15.43
CA ASP A 104 0.41 4.32 -15.99
C ASP A 104 0.16 5.57 -16.83
N GLU A 105 -0.88 5.59 -17.66
CA GLU A 105 -1.25 6.78 -18.43
C GLU A 105 -1.64 7.97 -17.54
N VAL A 106 -2.39 7.75 -16.46
CA VAL A 106 -2.76 8.81 -15.52
C VAL A 106 -1.53 9.32 -14.76
N ARG A 107 -0.64 8.43 -14.33
CA ARG A 107 0.62 8.79 -13.66
C ARG A 107 1.53 9.59 -14.58
N ALA A 108 1.74 9.15 -15.82
CA ALA A 108 2.55 9.87 -16.79
C ALA A 108 2.00 11.29 -17.04
N LEU A 109 0.67 11.43 -17.15
CA LEU A 109 0.04 12.74 -17.30
C LEU A 109 0.27 13.65 -16.09
N TYR A 110 0.28 13.08 -14.89
CA TYR A 110 0.55 13.81 -13.65
C TYR A 110 2.01 14.26 -13.58
N GLU A 111 2.95 13.33 -13.73
CA GLU A 111 4.37 13.59 -13.57
C GLU A 111 4.91 14.53 -14.65
N GLU A 112 4.58 14.27 -15.91
CA GLU A 112 5.16 15.04 -17.02
C GLU A 112 4.52 16.41 -17.20
N LYS A 113 3.20 16.50 -17.08
CA LYS A 113 2.48 17.75 -17.40
C LYS A 113 2.14 18.58 -16.19
N ILE A 114 1.55 17.98 -15.16
CA ILE A 114 1.02 18.74 -14.02
C ILE A 114 2.16 19.30 -13.17
N LEU A 115 3.13 18.47 -12.80
CA LEU A 115 4.29 18.92 -12.02
C LEU A 115 5.12 19.95 -12.78
N SER A 116 5.41 19.71 -14.05
CA SER A 116 6.16 20.66 -14.89
C SER A 116 5.47 22.03 -14.98
N VAL A 117 4.15 22.06 -15.20
CA VAL A 117 3.39 23.31 -15.25
C VAL A 117 3.36 24.00 -13.89
N ARG A 118 3.20 23.26 -12.79
CA ARG A 118 3.24 23.82 -11.43
C ARG A 118 4.58 24.49 -11.15
N ASP A 119 5.69 23.79 -11.38
CA ASP A 119 7.03 24.27 -11.06
C ASP A 119 7.42 25.49 -11.90
N ASN A 120 6.95 25.55 -13.15
CA ASN A 120 7.11 26.75 -13.99
C ASN A 120 6.27 27.93 -13.45
N LEU A 121 5.01 27.70 -13.05
CA LEU A 121 4.15 28.74 -12.49
C LEU A 121 4.67 29.30 -11.17
N GLU A 122 5.20 28.44 -10.30
CA GLU A 122 5.81 28.87 -9.03
C GLU A 122 7.04 29.74 -9.26
N ARG A 123 7.90 29.35 -10.23
CA ARG A 123 9.04 30.19 -10.63
C ARG A 123 8.60 31.55 -11.16
N GLU A 124 7.60 31.60 -12.05
CA GLU A 124 7.08 32.87 -12.58
C GLU A 124 6.42 33.75 -11.51
N LEU A 125 5.69 33.16 -10.57
CA LEU A 125 5.08 33.88 -9.45
C LEU A 125 6.15 34.47 -8.53
N ASN A 126 7.19 33.71 -8.21
CA ASN A 126 8.29 34.17 -7.37
C ASN A 126 9.06 35.32 -8.04
N GLN A 127 9.33 35.23 -9.35
CA GLN A 127 9.98 36.32 -10.10
C GLN A 127 9.15 37.62 -10.11
N LYS A 128 7.83 37.52 -10.24
CA LYS A 128 6.96 38.71 -10.23
C LYS A 128 6.84 39.37 -8.86
N ASN A 129 6.98 38.60 -7.79
CA ASN A 129 6.89 39.14 -6.43
C ASN A 129 8.19 39.82 -5.98
N THR A 130 9.35 39.41 -6.50
CA THR A 130 10.65 40.01 -6.14
C THR A 130 10.99 41.29 -6.92
N HIS A 131 10.54 41.42 -8.17
CA HIS A 131 11.02 42.47 -9.07
C HIS A 131 10.49 43.91 -8.83
N PRO A 132 9.20 44.15 -8.53
CA PRO A 132 8.66 45.51 -8.46
C PRO A 132 9.13 46.31 -7.24
N GLN A 133 9.41 45.64 -6.13
CA GLN A 133 9.77 46.30 -4.88
C GLN A 133 11.23 46.76 -4.89
N GLU A 134 12.11 46.00 -5.53
CA GLU A 134 13.54 46.34 -5.63
C GLU A 134 13.78 47.47 -6.65
N GLU A 135 13.05 47.49 -7.76
CA GLU A 135 13.13 48.57 -8.76
C GLU A 135 12.55 49.90 -8.24
N GLN A 136 11.44 49.87 -7.50
CA GLN A 136 10.89 51.09 -6.89
C GLN A 136 11.84 51.68 -5.85
N GLN A 137 12.49 50.84 -5.02
CA GLN A 137 13.49 51.29 -4.06
C GLN A 137 14.72 51.89 -4.73
N LYS A 138 15.23 51.26 -5.82
CA LYS A 138 16.34 51.80 -6.61
C LYS A 138 15.98 53.13 -7.30
N ALA A 139 14.76 53.26 -7.81
CA ALA A 139 14.31 54.50 -8.46
C ALA A 139 14.16 55.67 -7.47
N VAL A 140 13.68 55.41 -6.25
CA VAL A 140 13.60 56.42 -5.19
C VAL A 140 14.99 56.86 -4.73
N ALA A 141 15.91 55.92 -4.50
CA ALA A 141 17.28 56.22 -4.13
C ALA A 141 18.01 57.05 -5.20
N LYS A 142 17.80 56.73 -6.48
CA LYS A 142 18.39 57.48 -7.60
C LYS A 142 17.87 58.92 -7.68
N LYS A 143 16.55 59.14 -7.55
CA LYS A 143 15.97 60.49 -7.55
C LYS A 143 16.46 61.34 -6.38
N LEU A 144 16.64 60.72 -5.21
CA LEU A 144 17.16 61.43 -4.04
C LEU A 144 18.61 61.86 -4.26
N ALA A 145 19.45 60.98 -4.81
CA ALA A 145 20.85 61.30 -5.13
C ALA A 145 20.98 62.40 -6.20
N GLU A 146 20.14 62.36 -7.25
CA GLU A 146 20.10 63.39 -8.29
C GLU A 146 19.67 64.75 -7.73
N GLY A 147 18.64 64.80 -6.87
CA GLY A 147 18.19 66.03 -6.23
C GLY A 147 19.24 66.66 -5.30
N MET A 148 19.98 65.83 -4.55
CA MET A 148 21.10 66.32 -3.72
C MET A 148 22.24 66.88 -4.57
N LYS A 149 22.57 66.24 -5.69
CA LYS A 149 23.64 66.70 -6.58
C LYS A 149 23.30 68.04 -7.25
N GLN A 150 22.04 68.20 -7.65
CA GLN A 150 21.56 69.43 -8.28
C GLN A 150 21.52 70.62 -7.31
N ALA A 151 21.15 70.38 -6.05
CA ALA A 151 21.20 71.40 -5.00
C ALA A 151 22.64 71.88 -4.68
N VAL A 152 23.65 71.01 -4.87
CA VAL A 152 25.07 71.36 -4.71
C VAL A 152 25.60 72.09 -5.94
N GLU A 153 25.18 71.71 -7.14
CA GLU A 153 25.59 72.40 -8.39
C GLU A 153 24.92 73.78 -8.54
N ASP A 154 23.74 73.99 -7.95
CA ASP A 154 23.04 75.28 -7.91
C ASP A 154 23.58 76.25 -6.85
N GLU A 155 24.73 75.96 -6.21
CA GLU A 155 25.55 76.95 -5.50
C GLU A 155 26.16 77.98 -6.48
N LYS A 156 25.29 78.81 -7.06
CA LYS A 156 25.57 80.23 -7.27
C LYS A 156 25.63 80.90 -5.89
N PHE A 157 26.69 80.61 -5.12
CA PHE A 157 27.09 81.37 -3.94
C PHE A 157 27.86 82.65 -4.34
N GLY A 158 27.40 83.32 -5.39
CA GLY A 158 27.96 84.55 -5.91
C GLY A 158 26.84 85.55 -6.18
N GLU A 159 26.76 86.56 -5.32
CA GLU A 159 25.98 87.80 -5.48
C GLU A 159 24.45 87.69 -5.44
N PHE A 160 23.91 87.52 -4.24
CA PHE A 160 22.54 87.95 -3.92
C PHE A 160 22.56 88.95 -2.74
N GLN A 161 23.21 90.10 -2.94
CA GLN A 161 22.93 91.30 -2.15
C GLN A 161 21.69 91.97 -2.75
N GLY A 162 20.51 91.80 -2.15
CA GLY A 162 19.35 92.58 -2.59
C GLY A 162 17.95 92.12 -2.20
N TYR A 163 17.78 90.97 -1.54
CA TYR A 163 16.47 90.61 -0.98
C TYR A 163 16.47 90.76 0.54
N VAL A 164 15.92 91.89 0.98
CA VAL A 164 15.62 92.21 2.37
C VAL A 164 14.55 91.24 2.85
N GLY A 165 14.92 90.33 3.75
CA GLY A 165 13.97 89.41 4.38
C GLY A 165 14.55 88.10 4.89
N THR A 166 15.75 87.69 4.47
CA THR A 166 16.39 86.50 5.04
C THR A 166 17.28 86.89 6.23
N PRO A 167 17.06 86.31 7.42
CA PRO A 167 17.83 86.63 8.61
C PRO A 167 19.33 86.36 8.37
N PRO A 168 20.22 87.24 8.87
CA PRO A 168 21.66 87.07 8.71
C PRO A 168 22.09 85.73 9.31
N ILE A 169 22.93 84.99 8.57
CA ILE A 169 23.55 83.76 9.07
C ILE A 169 24.48 84.17 10.22
N THR A 170 23.98 84.08 11.45
CA THR A 170 24.76 84.31 12.66
C THR A 170 25.61 83.08 12.96
N ARG A 171 26.75 83.28 13.62
CA ARG A 171 27.65 82.19 14.05
C ARG A 171 26.92 81.13 14.88
N GLU A 172 25.95 81.56 15.68
CA GLU A 172 25.05 80.69 16.45
C GLU A 172 24.19 79.75 15.58
N ASN A 173 23.78 80.19 14.38
CA ASN A 173 23.04 79.33 13.44
C ASN A 173 23.96 78.31 12.77
N VAL A 174 25.22 78.67 12.51
CA VAL A 174 26.23 77.73 11.99
C VAL A 174 26.56 76.66 13.02
N ASP A 175 26.71 77.04 14.29
CA ASP A 175 26.97 76.09 15.38
C ASP A 175 25.79 75.13 15.61
N LYS A 176 24.53 75.63 15.52
CA LYS A 176 23.33 74.78 15.57
C LYS A 176 23.23 73.80 14.39
N ILE A 177 23.62 74.23 13.19
CA ILE A 177 23.65 73.35 12.00
C ILE A 177 24.74 72.28 12.16
N ALA A 178 25.93 72.65 12.65
CA ALA A 178 27.00 71.70 12.94
C ALA A 178 26.60 70.65 13.98
N GLU A 179 25.93 71.07 15.06
CA GLU A 179 25.41 70.14 16.08
C GLU A 179 24.32 69.21 15.52
N GLN A 180 23.46 69.71 14.64
CA GLN A 180 22.45 68.87 13.95
C GLN A 180 23.10 67.88 12.99
N LEU A 181 24.12 68.28 12.24
CA LEU A 181 24.88 67.39 11.35
C LEU A 181 25.59 66.28 12.13
N GLU A 182 26.15 66.59 13.30
CA GLU A 182 26.77 65.58 14.16
C GLU A 182 25.73 64.58 14.70
N LYS A 183 24.54 65.06 15.07
CA LYS A 183 23.41 64.19 15.47
C LYS A 183 22.92 63.30 14.33
N ILE A 184 22.88 63.81 13.10
CA ILE A 184 22.52 63.03 11.90
C ILE A 184 23.57 61.95 11.63
N ASN A 185 24.86 62.30 11.62
CA ASN A 185 25.94 61.33 11.42
C ASN A 185 25.94 60.22 12.49
N LYS A 186 25.69 60.57 13.76
CA LYS A 186 25.52 59.58 14.84
C LYS A 186 24.31 58.67 14.62
N ARG A 187 23.20 59.23 14.13
CA ARG A 187 22.00 58.46 13.80
C ARG A 187 22.24 57.50 12.64
N ASP A 188 22.93 57.94 11.59
CA ASP A 188 23.25 57.12 10.42
C ASP A 188 24.23 55.98 10.77
N ALA A 189 25.21 56.24 11.63
CA ALA A 189 26.11 55.21 12.15
C ALA A 189 25.33 54.14 12.94
N LEU A 190 24.43 54.56 13.83
CA LEU A 190 23.61 53.66 14.64
C LEU A 190 22.59 52.88 13.79
N GLU A 191 22.04 53.51 12.74
CA GLU A 191 21.15 52.83 11.79
C GLU A 191 21.91 51.77 10.95
N ASN A 192 23.17 52.05 10.59
CA ASN A 192 24.02 51.09 9.90
C ASN A 192 24.40 49.90 10.80
N GLU A 193 24.69 50.12 12.08
CA GLU A 193 24.89 49.02 13.05
C GLU A 193 23.62 48.18 13.20
N ARG A 194 22.45 48.81 13.35
CA ARG A 194 21.17 48.10 13.46
C ARG A 194 20.87 47.29 12.20
N LYS A 195 21.20 47.80 11.01
CA LYS A 195 21.06 47.04 9.75
C LYS A 195 21.96 45.81 9.72
N LYS A 196 23.21 45.91 10.19
CA LYS A 196 24.11 44.74 10.31
C LYS A 196 23.58 43.71 11.31
N GLU A 197 23.05 44.16 12.44
CA GLU A 197 22.47 43.27 13.45
C GLU A 197 21.22 42.55 12.91
N ILE A 198 20.34 43.26 12.21
CA ILE A 198 19.17 42.65 11.55
C ILE A 198 19.63 41.64 10.49
N GLN A 199 20.65 41.96 9.69
CA GLN A 199 21.18 41.02 8.69
C GLN A 199 21.73 39.76 9.36
N MET A 200 22.52 39.90 10.43
CA MET A 200 23.08 38.77 11.18
C MET A 200 21.96 37.90 11.80
N GLN A 201 20.92 38.50 12.37
CA GLN A 201 19.75 37.76 12.88
C GLN A 201 18.98 37.05 11.76
N GLN A 202 18.89 37.65 10.57
CA GLN A 202 18.26 37.00 9.41
C GLN A 202 19.08 35.81 8.90
N ASP A 203 20.41 35.94 8.83
CA ASP A 203 21.32 34.88 8.41
C ASP A 203 21.30 33.72 9.43
N GLU A 204 21.30 34.02 10.74
CA GLU A 204 21.16 33.02 11.81
C GLU A 204 19.81 32.32 11.77
N ALA A 205 18.71 33.06 11.57
CA ALA A 205 17.38 32.48 11.42
C ALA A 205 17.27 31.60 10.16
N PHE A 206 17.96 31.96 9.08
CA PHE A 206 18.02 31.16 7.86
C PHE A 206 18.78 29.85 8.09
N ALA A 207 19.96 29.91 8.73
CA ALA A 207 20.75 28.73 9.07
C ALA A 207 20.00 27.78 10.02
N ALA A 208 19.31 28.31 11.03
CA ALA A 208 18.47 27.52 11.93
C ALA A 208 17.31 26.84 11.20
N LYS A 209 16.70 27.53 10.22
CA LYS A 209 15.63 26.96 9.38
C LYS A 209 16.15 25.85 8.48
N GLU A 210 17.34 26.01 7.90
CA GLU A 210 18.00 25.00 7.07
C GLU A 210 18.28 23.72 7.87
N GLN A 211 18.87 23.86 9.07
CA GLN A 211 19.08 22.72 9.99
C GLN A 211 17.77 22.05 10.38
N ALA A 212 16.72 22.82 10.68
CA ALA A 212 15.41 22.26 10.99
C ALA A 212 14.81 21.46 9.82
N THR A 213 15.01 21.92 8.58
CA THR A 213 14.56 21.18 7.39
C THR A 213 15.36 19.91 7.14
N GLU A 214 16.65 19.91 7.43
CA GLU A 214 17.51 18.73 7.31
C GLU A 214 17.10 17.66 8.34
N ILE A 215 16.90 18.06 9.60
CA ILE A 215 16.40 17.17 10.67
C ILE A 215 15.02 16.61 10.30
N ALA A 216 14.09 17.46 9.84
CA ALA A 216 12.76 17.01 9.44
C ALA A 216 12.80 16.00 8.28
N SER A 217 13.66 16.23 7.30
CA SER A 217 13.84 15.32 6.16
C SER A 217 14.42 13.97 6.58
N ALA A 218 15.44 13.98 7.45
CA ALA A 218 16.03 12.76 8.00
C ALA A 218 15.01 11.97 8.85
N LEU A 219 14.15 12.66 9.61
CA LEU A 219 13.10 12.02 10.41
C LEU A 219 12.03 11.37 9.52
N ILE A 220 11.60 12.06 8.46
CA ILE A 220 10.65 11.52 7.47
C ILE A 220 11.24 10.30 6.77
N GLU A 221 12.52 10.34 6.37
CA GLU A 221 13.19 9.20 5.74
C GLU A 221 13.30 7.99 6.69
N GLY A 222 13.63 8.23 7.97
CA GLY A 222 13.66 7.18 9.00
C GLY A 222 12.29 6.53 9.22
N VAL A 223 11.22 7.33 9.33
CA VAL A 223 9.84 6.82 9.48
C VAL A 223 9.40 6.05 8.24
N ALA A 224 9.76 6.52 7.04
CA ALA A 224 9.43 5.83 5.79
C ALA A 224 10.12 4.47 5.69
N LYS A 225 11.41 4.37 6.03
CA LYS A 225 12.16 3.09 6.07
C LYS A 225 11.54 2.11 7.05
N GLN A 226 11.17 2.57 8.24
CA GLN A 226 10.54 1.73 9.26
C GLN A 226 9.15 1.22 8.82
N GLN A 227 8.36 2.02 8.11
CA GLN A 227 7.07 1.58 7.57
C GLN A 227 7.22 0.54 6.46
N VAL A 228 8.22 0.66 5.58
CA VAL A 228 8.48 -0.32 4.52
C VAL A 228 8.88 -1.67 5.13
N GLU A 229 9.76 -1.69 6.13
CA GLU A 229 10.18 -2.92 6.81
C GLU A 229 9.02 -3.60 7.57
N GLN A 230 8.12 -2.82 8.15
CA GLN A 230 6.88 -3.34 8.75
C GLN A 230 5.90 -3.89 7.70
N GLN A 231 5.86 -3.32 6.48
CA GLN A 231 5.03 -3.84 5.40
C GLN A 231 5.60 -5.12 4.80
N ASP A 232 6.93 -5.20 4.60
CA ASP A 232 7.58 -6.40 4.05
C ASP A 232 7.46 -7.59 5.01
N SER A 233 7.64 -7.37 6.31
CA SER A 233 7.41 -8.42 7.32
C SER A 233 5.94 -8.85 7.42
N ALA A 234 4.99 -7.91 7.29
CA ALA A 234 3.57 -8.23 7.24
C ALA A 234 3.17 -9.02 5.98
N PHE A 235 3.81 -8.73 4.83
CA PHE A 235 3.60 -9.47 3.59
C PHE A 235 4.11 -10.90 3.70
N ALA A 236 5.32 -11.10 4.21
CA ALA A 236 5.89 -12.43 4.44
C ALA A 236 5.04 -13.26 5.42
N ALA A 237 4.56 -12.66 6.51
CA ALA A 237 3.67 -13.33 7.46
C ALA A 237 2.33 -13.72 6.81
N LYS A 238 1.79 -12.86 5.93
CA LYS A 238 0.56 -13.14 5.19
C LYS A 238 0.75 -14.29 4.20
N GLU A 239 1.87 -14.32 3.49
CA GLU A 239 2.20 -15.40 2.56
C GLU A 239 2.30 -16.76 3.28
N GLN A 240 3.04 -16.82 4.39
CA GLN A 240 3.11 -18.02 5.22
C GLN A 240 1.74 -18.45 5.77
N ALA A 241 0.93 -17.49 6.23
CA ALA A 241 -0.42 -17.79 6.70
C ALA A 241 -1.31 -18.36 5.58
N THR A 242 -1.18 -17.87 4.34
CA THR A 242 -1.93 -18.42 3.20
C THR A 242 -1.46 -19.82 2.82
N GLU A 243 -0.16 -20.10 2.89
CA GLU A 243 0.38 -21.43 2.63
C GLU A 243 -0.11 -22.43 3.67
N ILE A 244 -0.03 -22.09 4.96
CA ILE A 244 -0.55 -22.92 6.06
C ILE A 244 -2.05 -23.17 5.91
N ALA A 245 -2.85 -22.13 5.60
CA ALA A 245 -4.28 -22.28 5.40
C ALA A 245 -4.61 -23.20 4.22
N SER A 246 -3.85 -23.11 3.13
CA SER A 246 -4.02 -24.00 1.97
C SER A 246 -3.70 -25.46 2.29
N ALA A 247 -2.64 -25.72 3.06
CA ALA A 247 -2.26 -27.05 3.50
C ALA A 247 -3.31 -27.68 4.42
N ILE A 248 -3.86 -26.90 5.36
CA ILE A 248 -4.95 -27.34 6.25
C ILE A 248 -6.19 -27.72 5.43
N LEU A 249 -6.56 -26.91 4.43
CA LEU A 249 -7.70 -27.17 3.57
C LEU A 249 -7.51 -28.44 2.73
N GLU A 250 -6.32 -28.63 2.14
CA GLU A 250 -6.01 -29.83 1.36
C GLU A 250 -6.07 -31.09 2.24
N GLU A 251 -5.58 -31.01 3.48
CA GLU A 251 -5.66 -32.14 4.41
C GLU A 251 -7.12 -32.47 4.79
N ALA A 252 -7.94 -31.45 5.04
CA ALA A 252 -9.37 -31.62 5.33
C ALA A 252 -10.10 -32.31 4.17
N GLN A 253 -9.85 -31.89 2.93
CA GLN A 253 -10.42 -32.53 1.73
C GLN A 253 -9.99 -33.99 1.59
N LYS A 254 -8.73 -34.32 1.89
CA LYS A 254 -8.23 -35.70 1.89
C LYS A 254 -8.92 -36.56 2.94
N ARG A 255 -9.16 -36.02 4.15
CA ARG A 255 -9.90 -36.71 5.22
C ARG A 255 -11.34 -36.98 4.79
N GLU A 256 -12.02 -35.97 4.25
CA GLU A 256 -13.40 -36.10 3.75
C GLU A 256 -13.52 -37.15 2.63
N ALA A 257 -12.56 -37.18 1.70
CA ALA A 257 -12.54 -38.17 0.62
C ALA A 257 -12.39 -39.61 1.12
N VAL A 258 -11.68 -39.83 2.23
CA VAL A 258 -11.56 -41.13 2.90
C VAL A 258 -12.90 -41.53 3.53
N ILE A 259 -13.54 -40.62 4.29
CA ILE A 259 -14.85 -40.87 4.91
C ILE A 259 -15.88 -41.25 3.84
N LYS A 260 -16.02 -40.46 2.78
CA LYS A 260 -16.93 -40.73 1.64
C LYS A 260 -16.69 -42.07 0.93
N ARG A 261 -15.48 -42.62 1.00
CA ARG A 261 -15.20 -43.96 0.46
C ARG A 261 -15.72 -45.05 1.39
N VAL A 262 -15.57 -44.88 2.70
CA VAL A 262 -16.11 -45.81 3.70
C VAL A 262 -17.64 -45.76 3.70
N GLU A 263 -18.25 -44.57 3.65
CA GLU A 263 -19.71 -44.40 3.54
C GLU A 263 -20.27 -45.22 2.38
N ARG A 264 -19.67 -45.11 1.18
CA ARG A 264 -20.09 -45.91 0.02
C ARG A 264 -20.00 -47.42 0.24
N ILE A 265 -19.05 -47.90 1.03
CA ILE A 265 -18.97 -49.33 1.38
C ILE A 265 -20.14 -49.71 2.29
N LEU A 266 -20.47 -48.85 3.27
CA LEU A 266 -21.58 -49.06 4.19
C LEU A 266 -22.95 -48.91 3.51
N ASP A 267 -23.11 -47.99 2.55
CA ASP A 267 -24.33 -47.87 1.73
C ASP A 267 -24.59 -49.16 0.93
N ASN A 268 -23.53 -49.78 0.39
CA ASN A 268 -23.65 -51.07 -0.29
C ASN A 268 -24.09 -52.19 0.67
N LEU A 269 -23.69 -52.14 1.94
CA LEU A 269 -24.19 -53.05 2.97
C LEU A 269 -25.68 -52.79 3.25
N ALA A 270 -26.11 -51.53 3.34
CA ALA A 270 -27.53 -51.18 3.51
C ALA A 270 -28.39 -51.74 2.36
N LEU A 271 -27.97 -51.57 1.11
CA LEU A 271 -28.65 -52.13 -0.06
C LEU A 271 -28.72 -53.67 -0.02
N LYS A 272 -27.66 -54.33 0.46
CA LYS A 272 -27.66 -55.79 0.65
C LYS A 272 -28.64 -56.22 1.74
N ILE A 273 -28.78 -55.45 2.81
CA ILE A 273 -29.71 -55.70 3.91
C ILE A 273 -31.17 -55.57 3.45
N GLU A 274 -31.47 -54.58 2.62
CA GLU A 274 -32.80 -54.41 2.01
C GLU A 274 -33.22 -55.62 1.17
N GLY A 275 -32.25 -56.30 0.54
CA GLY A 275 -32.46 -57.53 -0.20
C GLY A 275 -32.72 -58.78 0.65
N ILE A 276 -32.57 -58.71 1.98
CA ILE A 276 -32.88 -59.85 2.86
C ILE A 276 -34.41 -60.02 2.92
N GLY A 277 -34.90 -61.09 2.30
CA GLY A 277 -36.32 -61.46 2.31
C GLY A 277 -36.85 -61.72 3.72
N GLN A 278 -38.17 -61.90 3.84
CA GLN A 278 -38.85 -62.07 5.14
C GLN A 278 -38.51 -63.40 5.86
N HIS A 279 -37.82 -64.33 5.19
CA HIS A 279 -37.54 -65.67 5.71
C HIS A 279 -36.45 -65.72 6.79
N HIS A 280 -35.66 -64.65 6.95
CA HIS A 280 -34.57 -64.59 7.95
C HIS A 280 -34.65 -63.31 8.80
N PRO A 281 -35.69 -63.16 9.65
CA PRO A 281 -35.91 -61.93 10.42
C PRO A 281 -34.79 -61.65 11.42
N GLU A 282 -34.22 -62.68 12.04
CA GLU A 282 -33.13 -62.53 13.01
C GLU A 282 -31.82 -62.09 12.33
N ALA A 283 -31.43 -62.74 11.23
CA ALA A 283 -30.27 -62.34 10.45
C ALA A 283 -30.41 -60.91 9.89
N ARG A 284 -31.62 -60.53 9.45
CA ARG A 284 -31.90 -59.15 9.04
C ARG A 284 -31.69 -58.16 10.19
N ALA A 285 -32.20 -58.47 11.39
CA ALA A 285 -32.03 -57.60 12.56
C ALA A 285 -30.54 -57.45 12.94
N GLN A 286 -29.77 -58.53 12.90
CA GLN A 286 -28.32 -58.48 13.15
C GLN A 286 -27.57 -57.67 12.09
N ALA A 287 -27.92 -57.82 10.81
CA ALA A 287 -27.29 -57.05 9.73
C ALA A 287 -27.63 -55.55 9.81
N VAL A 288 -28.88 -55.19 10.16
CA VAL A 288 -29.27 -53.80 10.45
C VAL A 288 -28.47 -53.24 11.63
N ASN A 289 -28.32 -54.01 12.71
CA ASN A 289 -27.53 -53.60 13.87
C ASN A 289 -26.05 -53.39 13.51
N LEU A 290 -25.46 -54.31 12.72
CA LEU A 290 -24.12 -54.15 12.18
C LEU A 290 -23.99 -52.83 11.42
N HIS A 291 -24.86 -52.57 10.44
CA HIS A 291 -24.82 -51.34 9.65
C HIS A 291 -24.92 -50.09 10.54
N ASN A 292 -25.87 -50.05 11.47
CA ASN A 292 -26.06 -48.90 12.37
C ASN A 292 -24.84 -48.68 13.29
N THR A 293 -24.23 -49.75 13.78
CA THR A 293 -23.04 -49.68 14.62
C THR A 293 -21.84 -49.14 13.84
N LEU A 294 -21.63 -49.63 12.60
CA LEU A 294 -20.55 -49.15 11.73
C LEU A 294 -20.75 -47.69 11.32
N MET A 295 -21.99 -47.28 10.97
CA MET A 295 -22.31 -45.89 10.66
C MET A 295 -22.08 -44.96 11.85
N LYS A 296 -22.51 -45.37 13.06
CA LYS A 296 -22.24 -44.62 14.28
C LYS A 296 -20.73 -44.49 14.54
N GLY A 297 -19.98 -45.59 14.35
CA GLY A 297 -18.51 -45.56 14.42
C GLY A 297 -17.89 -44.58 13.43
N LEU A 298 -18.43 -44.50 12.22
CA LEU A 298 -17.96 -43.59 11.18
C LEU A 298 -18.25 -42.13 11.51
N THR A 299 -19.43 -41.82 12.05
CA THR A 299 -19.75 -40.48 12.58
C THR A 299 -18.81 -40.10 13.73
N THR A 300 -18.51 -41.02 14.65
CA THR A 300 -17.54 -40.78 15.72
C THR A 300 -16.15 -40.47 15.15
N LEU A 301 -15.68 -41.26 14.18
CA LEU A 301 -14.42 -41.02 13.48
C LEU A 301 -14.40 -39.63 12.82
N GLU A 302 -15.47 -39.23 12.14
CA GLU A 302 -15.57 -37.91 11.50
C GLU A 302 -15.45 -36.77 12.53
N VAL A 303 -16.12 -36.89 13.67
CA VAL A 303 -16.06 -35.91 14.76
C VAL A 303 -14.64 -35.84 15.34
N GLU A 304 -14.01 -36.97 15.64
CA GLU A 304 -12.65 -37.03 16.17
C GLU A 304 -11.61 -36.45 15.20
N LEU A 305 -11.78 -36.69 13.90
CA LEU A 305 -10.91 -36.13 12.86
C LEU A 305 -11.09 -34.62 12.67
N LYS A 306 -12.26 -34.05 13.00
CA LYS A 306 -12.51 -32.61 12.94
C LYS A 306 -12.11 -31.89 14.22
N SER A 307 -12.30 -32.51 15.39
CA SER A 307 -11.99 -31.91 16.68
C SER A 307 -10.49 -31.83 16.96
N GLY A 308 -9.69 -32.71 16.34
CA GLY A 308 -8.25 -32.81 16.59
C GLY A 308 -7.91 -33.34 17.98
N GLN A 309 -8.88 -33.89 18.72
CA GLN A 309 -8.65 -34.45 20.07
C GLN A 309 -7.75 -35.69 20.06
N LYS A 310 -7.82 -36.49 18.99
CA LYS A 310 -6.96 -37.66 18.77
C LYS A 310 -6.10 -37.43 17.54
N SER A 311 -4.94 -38.08 17.50
CA SER A 311 -4.19 -38.12 16.26
C SER A 311 -5.00 -38.88 15.19
N ARG A 312 -4.83 -38.50 13.93
CA ARG A 312 -5.51 -39.14 12.81
C ARG A 312 -5.31 -40.67 12.81
N LYS A 313 -4.11 -41.12 13.19
CA LYS A 313 -3.76 -42.53 13.24
C LYS A 313 -4.56 -43.27 14.31
N GLU A 314 -4.58 -42.74 15.53
CA GLU A 314 -5.34 -43.31 16.65
C GLU A 314 -6.84 -43.41 16.33
N ALA A 315 -7.47 -42.30 15.90
CA ALA A 315 -8.90 -42.32 15.56
C ALA A 315 -9.21 -43.34 14.45
N THR A 316 -8.33 -43.43 13.44
CA THR A 316 -8.47 -44.41 12.35
C THR A 316 -8.31 -45.84 12.84
N ASP A 317 -7.37 -46.10 13.74
CA ASP A 317 -7.11 -47.43 14.28
C ASP A 317 -8.23 -47.89 15.23
N ASP A 318 -8.76 -46.98 16.07
CA ASP A 318 -9.96 -47.21 16.89
C ASP A 318 -11.16 -47.63 16.02
N PHE A 319 -11.39 -46.92 14.90
CA PHE A 319 -12.46 -47.26 13.98
C PHE A 319 -12.24 -48.60 13.27
N LYS A 320 -11.00 -48.94 12.88
CA LYS A 320 -10.68 -50.25 12.30
C LYS A 320 -10.93 -51.38 13.30
N GLU A 321 -10.54 -51.19 14.55
CA GLU A 321 -10.77 -52.16 15.62
C GLU A 321 -12.27 -52.36 15.85
N LEU A 322 -13.04 -51.27 15.93
CA LEU A 322 -14.50 -51.31 16.01
C LEU A 322 -15.11 -52.08 14.84
N CYS A 323 -14.69 -51.81 13.60
CA CYS A 323 -15.16 -52.53 12.42
C CYS A 323 -14.85 -54.03 12.50
N SER A 324 -13.61 -54.37 12.85
CA SER A 324 -13.17 -55.76 12.97
C SER A 324 -13.96 -56.51 14.05
N ALA A 325 -14.06 -55.95 15.25
CA ALA A 325 -14.77 -56.54 16.38
C ALA A 325 -16.28 -56.71 16.07
N THR A 326 -16.92 -55.68 15.52
CA THR A 326 -18.35 -55.73 15.20
C THR A 326 -18.63 -56.78 14.11
N ILE A 327 -17.82 -56.80 13.04
CA ILE A 327 -17.98 -57.78 11.95
C ILE A 327 -17.72 -59.20 12.44
N MET A 328 -16.66 -59.44 13.20
CA MET A 328 -16.34 -60.77 13.73
C MET A 328 -17.42 -61.29 14.68
N SER A 329 -18.07 -60.42 15.45
CA SER A 329 -19.15 -60.78 16.36
C SER A 329 -20.40 -61.30 15.63
N VAL A 330 -20.83 -60.63 14.54
CA VAL A 330 -22.04 -61.01 13.80
C VAL A 330 -21.79 -62.04 12.69
N MET A 331 -20.54 -62.23 12.28
CA MET A 331 -20.17 -63.11 11.16
C MET A 331 -20.69 -64.54 11.30
N PRO A 332 -20.60 -65.24 12.46
CA PRO A 332 -21.06 -66.62 12.57
C PRO A 332 -22.55 -66.80 12.27
N ALA A 333 -23.38 -65.87 12.72
CA ALA A 333 -24.83 -65.92 12.52
C ALA A 333 -25.21 -65.53 11.07
N LEU A 334 -24.62 -64.47 10.53
CA LEU A 334 -24.87 -64.05 9.15
C LEU A 334 -24.30 -65.04 8.11
N GLU A 335 -23.23 -65.75 8.42
CA GLU A 335 -22.72 -66.86 7.58
C GLU A 335 -23.68 -68.04 7.59
N LYS A 336 -24.17 -68.45 8.77
CA LYS A 336 -25.09 -69.57 8.91
C LYS A 336 -26.41 -69.32 8.17
N ASP A 337 -26.97 -68.13 8.30
CA ASP A 337 -28.32 -67.84 7.80
C ASP A 337 -28.35 -67.29 6.38
N LEU A 338 -27.31 -66.53 5.96
CA LEU A 338 -27.28 -65.81 4.69
C LEU A 338 -26.07 -66.16 3.79
N GLY A 339 -25.08 -66.90 4.30
CA GLY A 339 -23.83 -67.16 3.58
C GLY A 339 -22.97 -65.91 3.33
N TRP A 340 -23.04 -64.93 4.24
CA TRP A 340 -22.38 -63.62 4.08
C TRP A 340 -20.94 -63.54 4.61
N GLY A 341 -20.36 -64.61 5.13
CA GLY A 341 -19.04 -64.62 5.76
C GLY A 341 -17.93 -64.15 4.83
N GLU A 342 -17.90 -64.62 3.59
CA GLU A 342 -16.90 -64.16 2.59
C GLU A 342 -17.16 -62.70 2.17
N TYR A 343 -18.43 -62.31 2.05
CA TYR A 343 -18.80 -60.92 1.77
C TYR A 343 -18.30 -59.97 2.87
N LEU A 344 -18.54 -60.30 4.14
CA LEU A 344 -18.12 -59.50 5.29
C LEU A 344 -16.60 -59.39 5.41
N LYS A 345 -15.85 -60.47 5.12
CA LYS A 345 -14.39 -60.43 5.05
C LYS A 345 -13.90 -59.48 3.96
N ASN A 346 -14.53 -59.52 2.79
CA ASN A 346 -14.16 -58.64 1.68
C ASN A 346 -14.55 -57.17 1.93
N MET A 347 -15.63 -56.94 2.67
CA MET A 347 -16.00 -55.61 3.15
C MET A 347 -14.95 -55.06 4.12
N LEU A 348 -14.53 -55.84 5.12
CA LEU A 348 -13.48 -55.44 6.08
C LEU A 348 -12.15 -55.12 5.37
N LYS A 349 -11.74 -55.96 4.41
CA LYS A 349 -10.57 -55.68 3.56
C LYS A 349 -10.71 -54.37 2.79
N SER A 350 -11.90 -54.12 2.23
CA SER A 350 -12.17 -52.89 1.47
C SER A 350 -12.06 -51.65 2.35
N ILE A 351 -12.60 -51.69 3.57
CA ILE A 351 -12.47 -50.60 4.56
C ILE A 351 -11.00 -50.37 4.92
N ALA A 352 -10.25 -51.43 5.23
CA ALA A 352 -8.82 -51.32 5.54
C ALA A 352 -8.00 -50.71 4.40
N ASN A 353 -8.28 -51.13 3.15
CA ASN A 353 -7.61 -50.61 1.96
C ASN A 353 -7.86 -49.11 1.73
N VAL A 354 -9.06 -48.60 2.07
CA VAL A 354 -9.34 -47.15 1.99
C VAL A 354 -8.38 -46.36 2.89
N PHE A 355 -8.11 -46.84 4.10
CA PHE A 355 -7.20 -46.17 5.03
C PHE A 355 -5.73 -46.30 4.63
N ILE A 356 -5.31 -47.47 4.12
CA ILE A 356 -3.93 -47.67 3.63
C ILE A 356 -3.64 -46.76 2.43
N ALA A 357 -4.54 -46.73 1.44
CA ALA A 357 -4.41 -45.87 0.28
C ALA A 357 -4.50 -44.38 0.65
N GLY A 358 -5.30 -44.06 1.67
CA GLY A 358 -5.38 -42.72 2.25
C GLY A 358 -4.09 -42.28 2.94
N ALA A 359 -3.37 -43.19 3.63
CA ALA A 359 -2.12 -42.88 4.32
C ALA A 359 -0.94 -42.68 3.35
N GLN A 360 -0.82 -43.52 2.32
CA GLN A 360 0.31 -43.48 1.38
C GLN A 360 0.35 -42.21 0.52
N LYS A 361 -0.80 -41.61 0.21
CA LYS A 361 -0.86 -40.35 -0.56
C LYS A 361 -0.52 -39.10 0.27
N LEU A 362 -0.38 -39.21 1.59
CA LEU A 362 -0.03 -38.09 2.46
C LEU A 362 1.44 -38.06 2.88
N GLY A 363 2.18 -39.17 2.77
CA GLY A 363 3.52 -39.30 3.34
C GLY A 363 4.71 -38.98 2.44
N SER A 364 4.54 -38.79 1.13
CA SER A 364 5.70 -38.86 0.19
C SER A 364 5.98 -37.63 -0.66
N ASN A 365 5.30 -36.50 -0.45
CA ASN A 365 5.64 -35.24 -1.13
C ASN A 365 6.35 -34.22 -0.23
N ALA A 366 6.56 -34.53 1.06
CA ALA A 366 7.23 -33.64 2.02
C ALA A 366 8.77 -33.62 1.90
N THR A 367 9.33 -34.07 0.78
CA THR A 367 10.80 -34.09 0.55
C THR A 367 11.25 -33.13 -0.55
N PHE A 368 10.37 -32.26 -1.08
CA PHE A 368 10.74 -31.35 -2.18
C PHE A 368 11.27 -29.97 -1.75
N PHE A 369 11.21 -29.60 -0.45
CA PHE A 369 11.75 -28.33 0.04
C PHE A 369 12.90 -28.45 1.05
N ASN A 370 13.52 -29.63 1.19
CA ASN A 370 14.80 -29.72 1.91
C ASN A 370 15.98 -29.43 0.96
N THR A 371 15.91 -28.29 0.27
CA THR A 371 17.08 -27.64 -0.31
C THR A 371 17.78 -26.87 0.80
N SER A 372 18.84 -27.47 1.29
CA SER A 372 19.89 -26.89 2.10
C SER A 372 20.37 -25.55 1.54
N SER A 373 19.84 -24.44 2.04
CA SER A 373 20.60 -23.19 2.08
C SER A 373 21.17 -23.04 3.49
N LYS A 374 22.50 -22.94 3.59
CA LYS A 374 23.24 -22.74 4.84
C LYS A 374 22.79 -21.49 5.63
N SER A 375 22.02 -20.60 4.99
CA SER A 375 21.41 -19.42 5.59
C SER A 375 20.27 -19.72 6.58
N GLY A 376 19.56 -20.86 6.46
CA GLY A 376 18.45 -21.20 7.35
C GLY A 376 18.87 -21.68 8.74
N GLN A 377 20.03 -22.35 8.84
CA GLN A 377 20.57 -22.84 10.12
C GLN A 377 21.26 -21.73 10.94
N ALA A 378 21.84 -20.72 10.27
CA ALA A 378 22.52 -19.63 10.95
C ALA A 378 21.57 -18.77 11.80
N VAL A 379 20.31 -18.57 11.36
CA VAL A 379 19.33 -17.76 12.10
C VAL A 379 18.79 -18.50 13.33
N THR A 380 18.76 -19.83 13.31
CA THR A 380 18.33 -20.63 14.48
C THR A 380 19.43 -20.82 15.52
N GLU A 381 20.71 -20.86 15.11
CA GLU A 381 21.83 -20.98 16.05
C GLU A 381 22.11 -19.64 16.79
N THR A 382 22.01 -18.49 16.11
CA THR A 382 22.18 -17.18 16.78
C THR A 382 21.05 -16.88 17.78
N GLY A 383 19.85 -17.41 17.56
CA GLY A 383 18.73 -17.28 18.50
C GLY A 383 18.87 -18.11 19.77
N GLN A 384 19.65 -19.20 19.74
CA GLN A 384 19.89 -20.07 20.91
C GLN A 384 21.11 -19.64 21.72
N GLU A 385 22.12 -19.02 21.10
CA GLU A 385 23.28 -18.45 21.84
C GLU A 385 22.89 -17.23 22.67
N LEU A 386 22.00 -16.36 22.18
CA LEU A 386 21.55 -15.17 22.94
C LEU A 386 20.67 -15.47 24.16
N GLN A 387 20.13 -16.69 24.27
CA GLN A 387 19.35 -17.14 25.43
C GLN A 387 20.21 -17.85 26.50
N ALA A 388 21.47 -18.19 26.19
CA ALA A 388 22.37 -18.84 27.14
C ALA A 388 23.16 -17.86 28.00
N ASP A 389 23.26 -16.58 27.61
CA ASP A 389 24.06 -15.56 28.30
C ASP A 389 23.28 -14.74 29.35
N GLU A 390 21.98 -14.98 29.54
CA GLU A 390 21.16 -14.24 30.53
C GLU A 390 20.93 -14.98 31.87
N ASP A 391 21.44 -16.22 32.05
CA ASP A 391 21.10 -17.07 33.21
C ASP A 391 22.30 -17.42 34.12
N GLU A 392 23.36 -16.61 34.15
CA GLU A 392 24.38 -16.64 35.21
C GLU A 392 24.17 -15.51 36.24
N THR A 393 23.23 -15.71 37.16
CA THR A 393 23.21 -14.96 38.42
C THR A 393 24.27 -15.50 39.39
N PRO A 394 25.13 -14.66 39.97
CA PRO A 394 26.14 -15.12 40.92
C PRO A 394 25.51 -15.37 42.30
N ASP A 395 25.73 -16.59 42.79
CA ASP A 395 25.52 -17.00 44.17
C ASP A 395 26.47 -16.22 45.10
N GLN A 396 25.91 -15.38 45.97
CA GLN A 396 26.60 -14.87 47.16
C GLN A 396 25.66 -14.85 48.35
N ASN A 397 25.60 -15.98 49.04
CA ASN A 397 25.59 -15.98 50.50
C ASN A 397 27.04 -15.78 50.98
N PRO A 398 27.30 -14.91 51.97
CA PRO A 398 27.60 -15.52 53.26
C PRO A 398 27.05 -14.77 54.48
N ALA A 399 26.72 -15.57 55.48
CA ALA A 399 26.60 -15.26 56.90
C ALA A 399 27.52 -14.15 57.42
N ALA A 400 27.03 -13.31 58.34
CA ALA A 400 27.55 -13.22 59.71
C ALA A 400 26.96 -12.02 60.49
N ASN A 401 26.68 -12.31 61.77
CA ASN A 401 26.95 -11.48 62.96
C ASN A 401 26.04 -10.29 63.37
N ILE A 402 25.59 -10.46 64.63
CA ILE A 402 25.11 -9.52 65.66
C ILE A 402 23.61 -9.22 65.66
#